data_AF-A0A7S3EWJ4-F1
#
_entry.id   AF-A0A7S3EWJ4-F1
#
_cell.length_a   1.000
_cell.length_b   1.000
_cell.length_c   1.000
_cell.angle_alpha   90.00
_cell.angle_beta   90.00
_cell.angle_gamma   90.00
#
_symmetry.space_group_name_H-M   'P 1'
#
loop_
_entity.id
_entity.type
_entity.pdbx_description
1 polymer ?
#
loop_
_entity_poly.entity_id
_entity_poly.type
_entity_poly.pdbx_seq_one_letter_code
_entity_poly.pdbx_strand_id
1 'polypeptide(L)'
;VEAGGWTPTATLPWRTRSGQPVAVAAPFLADLDAKPEDFHFKSGIANREESYSLCDELTRKTGRLHKLVIIQDFRGFSFRTALRHSRFMKLQGKLSKLSESLYPQLVATVVIAHPPALINRLHAMAKPMLSKKLLEKMRIAATIEAILKETGMRLEHLPTFLGGKFTWTAVDWG
;
A
#
# COMPACT_ATOMS: atom_id res chain seq x y z
N VAL A 1 -1.98 13.98 18.86
CA VAL A 1 -1.67 12.97 17.82
C VAL A 1 -3.01 12.42 17.32
N GLU A 2 -3.71 13.23 16.55
CA GLU A 2 -4.96 12.82 15.89
C GLU A 2 -4.59 12.41 14.47
N ALA A 3 -4.31 11.12 14.28
CA ALA A 3 -4.22 10.52 12.95
C ALA A 3 -5.65 10.14 12.52
N GLY A 4 -6.49 11.15 12.30
CA GLY A 4 -7.86 11.01 11.85
C GLY A 4 -7.94 11.30 10.36
N GLY A 5 -8.16 10.26 9.57
CA GLY A 5 -8.43 10.37 8.14
C GLY A 5 -7.43 9.59 7.30
N TRP A 6 -7.95 8.77 6.41
CA TRP A 6 -7.29 8.33 5.20
C TRP A 6 -6.52 9.51 4.57
N THR A 7 -5.22 9.63 4.83
CA THR A 7 -4.38 10.43 3.95
C THR A 7 -4.47 9.78 2.57
N PRO A 8 -4.73 10.57 1.50
CA PRO A 8 -4.56 10.08 0.14
C PRO A 8 -3.26 9.31 0.08
N THR A 9 -3.21 8.27 -0.74
CA THR A 9 -1.92 7.60 -0.99
C THR A 9 -1.13 8.53 -1.91
N ALA A 10 -0.86 9.77 -1.46
CA ALA A 10 0.11 10.65 -2.04
C ALA A 10 1.34 9.77 -2.13
N THR A 11 1.77 9.53 -3.37
CA THR A 11 3.03 8.86 -3.63
C THR A 11 4.09 9.85 -3.18
N LEU A 12 4.33 9.84 -1.87
CA LEU A 12 5.32 10.63 -1.15
C LEU A 12 6.67 10.47 -1.88
N PRO A 13 7.67 11.34 -1.64
CA PRO A 13 8.93 11.35 -2.42
C PRO A 13 9.76 10.06 -2.28
N TRP A 14 9.24 9.02 -1.63
CA TRP A 14 9.85 7.72 -1.47
C TRP A 14 10.07 7.04 -2.81
N ARG A 15 11.31 6.62 -3.01
CA ARG A 15 11.77 5.91 -4.19
C ARG A 15 12.65 4.74 -3.78
N THR A 16 12.59 3.68 -4.56
CA THR A 16 13.57 2.59 -4.50
C THR A 16 14.92 3.07 -5.04
N ARG A 17 15.98 2.27 -4.87
CA ARG A 17 17.30 2.53 -5.49
C ARG A 17 17.22 2.64 -7.02
N SER A 18 16.28 1.95 -7.65
CA SER A 18 16.05 1.97 -9.09
C SER A 18 15.10 3.09 -9.56
N GLY A 19 14.68 3.98 -8.65
CA GLY A 19 13.81 5.12 -8.97
C GLY A 19 12.32 4.80 -9.00
N GLN A 20 11.90 3.58 -8.64
CA GLN A 20 10.49 3.20 -8.63
C GLN A 20 9.74 3.95 -7.51
N PRO A 21 8.53 4.46 -7.75
CA PRO A 21 7.72 5.08 -6.70
C PRO A 21 7.31 4.07 -5.63
N VAL A 22 7.34 4.52 -4.36
CA VAL A 22 6.91 3.72 -3.21
C VAL A 22 5.70 4.38 -2.56
N ALA A 23 4.61 3.63 -2.42
CA ALA A 23 3.46 3.99 -1.61
C ALA A 23 3.51 3.23 -0.29
N VAL A 24 3.18 3.90 0.82
CA VAL A 24 2.99 3.25 2.12
C VAL A 24 1.54 3.43 2.53
N ALA A 25 0.90 2.35 2.93
CA ALA A 25 -0.45 2.36 3.46
C ALA A 25 -0.51 1.51 4.73
N ALA A 26 -1.36 1.91 5.67
CA ALA A 26 -1.72 1.08 6.82
C ALA A 26 -3.15 0.58 6.63
N PRO A 27 -3.46 -0.69 6.92
CA PRO A 27 -4.81 -1.20 6.98
C PRO A 27 -5.47 -0.73 8.29
N PHE A 28 -5.57 0.58 8.49
CA PHE A 28 -6.28 1.13 9.65
C PHE A 28 -7.78 1.10 9.36
N LEU A 29 -8.45 0.12 9.98
CA LEU A 29 -9.89 -0.14 9.81
C LEU A 29 -10.78 0.90 10.51
N ALA A 30 -10.20 1.85 11.25
CA ALA A 30 -10.94 2.79 12.10
C ALA A 30 -11.75 3.84 11.30
N ASP A 31 -11.35 4.16 10.07
CA ASP A 31 -12.01 5.17 9.23
C ASP A 31 -13.15 4.60 8.38
N LEU A 32 -13.46 3.30 8.53
CA LEU A 32 -14.42 2.58 7.68
C LEU A 32 -15.87 2.85 8.02
N ASP A 33 -16.16 3.11 9.30
CA ASP A 33 -17.50 3.43 9.75
C ASP A 33 -17.78 4.94 9.63
N ALA A 34 -16.74 5.74 9.41
CA ALA A 34 -16.82 7.20 9.33
C ALA A 34 -17.23 7.72 7.93
N LYS A 35 -17.07 6.91 6.87
CA LYS A 35 -17.35 7.33 5.48
C LYS A 35 -18.20 6.28 4.72
N PRO A 36 -19.01 6.71 3.74
CA PRO A 36 -19.76 5.78 2.90
C PRO A 36 -18.87 4.86 2.06
N GLU A 37 -19.36 3.67 1.72
CA GLU A 37 -18.66 2.67 0.90
C GLU A 37 -18.19 3.23 -0.47
N ASP A 38 -19.02 4.06 -1.10
CA ASP A 38 -18.72 4.72 -2.39
C ASP A 38 -17.51 5.67 -2.28
N PHE A 39 -17.37 6.37 -1.15
CA PHE A 39 -16.22 7.23 -0.91
C PHE A 39 -14.93 6.41 -0.92
N HIS A 40 -14.87 5.32 -0.16
CA HIS A 40 -13.70 4.44 -0.13
C HIS A 40 -13.38 3.83 -1.50
N PHE A 41 -14.41 3.48 -2.28
CA PHE A 41 -14.21 2.95 -3.62
C PHE A 41 -13.60 3.99 -4.56
N LYS A 42 -14.17 5.20 -4.59
CA LYS A 42 -13.70 6.31 -5.42
C LYS A 42 -12.30 6.75 -5.02
N SER A 43 -12.01 6.90 -3.73
CA SER A 43 -10.66 7.20 -3.23
C SER A 43 -9.66 6.10 -3.62
N GLY A 44 -10.08 4.83 -3.57
CA GLY A 44 -9.26 3.71 -4.01
C GLY A 44 -8.88 3.79 -5.49
N ILE A 45 -9.83 4.16 -6.36
CA ILE A 45 -9.57 4.33 -7.80
C ILE A 45 -8.74 5.58 -8.08
N ALA A 46 -9.05 6.72 -7.44
CA ALA A 46 -8.30 7.95 -7.59
C ALA A 46 -6.81 7.76 -7.24
N ASN A 47 -6.50 7.07 -6.15
CA ASN A 47 -5.12 6.74 -5.78
C ASN A 47 -4.41 5.87 -6.83
N ARG A 48 -5.14 5.00 -7.54
CA ARG A 48 -4.58 4.17 -8.62
C ARG A 48 -4.29 5.00 -9.86
N GLU A 49 -5.18 5.90 -10.22
CA GLU A 49 -4.99 6.83 -11.33
C GLU A 49 -3.76 7.72 -11.07
N GLU A 50 -3.67 8.35 -9.89
CA GLU A 50 -2.52 9.16 -9.50
C GLU A 50 -1.20 8.37 -9.59
N SER A 51 -1.19 7.15 -9.04
CA SER A 51 -0.02 6.27 -9.10
C SER A 51 0.35 5.90 -10.53
N TYR A 52 -0.65 5.67 -11.38
CA TYR A 52 -0.45 5.35 -12.79
C TYR A 52 0.13 6.54 -13.55
N SER A 53 -0.44 7.75 -13.40
CA SER A 53 0.08 8.96 -14.02
C SER A 53 1.53 9.22 -13.62
N LEU A 54 1.87 9.05 -12.34
CA LEU A 54 3.25 9.19 -11.86
C LEU A 54 4.20 8.17 -12.51
N CYS A 55 3.78 6.90 -12.58
CA CYS A 55 4.59 5.86 -13.20
C CYS A 55 4.79 6.10 -14.70
N ASP A 56 3.76 6.56 -15.42
CA ASP A 56 3.85 6.91 -16.84
C ASP A 56 4.80 8.10 -17.05
N GLU A 57 4.66 9.15 -16.25
CA GLU A 57 5.54 10.33 -16.30
C GLU A 57 7.01 9.94 -16.07
N LEU A 58 7.31 9.18 -15.02
CA LEU A 58 8.66 8.70 -14.73
C LEU A 58 9.18 7.79 -15.86
N THR A 59 8.31 6.96 -16.44
CA THR A 59 8.66 6.09 -17.56
C THR A 59 9.09 6.91 -18.78
N ARG A 60 8.32 7.93 -19.14
CA ARG A 60 8.64 8.83 -20.26
C ARG A 60 9.92 9.62 -20.02
N LYS A 61 10.13 10.12 -18.80
CA LYS A 61 11.31 10.93 -18.45
C LYS A 61 12.60 10.11 -18.45
N THR A 62 12.55 8.84 -18.04
CA THR A 62 13.75 8.02 -17.83
C THR A 62 14.01 7.00 -18.93
N GLY A 63 13.03 6.75 -19.80
CA GLY A 63 13.08 5.67 -20.80
C GLY A 63 13.05 4.26 -20.20
N ARG A 64 12.70 4.12 -18.91
CA ARG A 64 12.63 2.84 -18.19
C ARG A 64 11.25 2.65 -17.60
N LEU A 65 10.69 1.44 -17.68
CA LEU A 65 9.37 1.17 -17.11
C LEU A 65 9.38 1.34 -15.58
N HIS A 66 8.56 2.27 -15.09
CA HIS A 66 8.30 2.49 -13.67
C HIS A 66 6.98 1.85 -13.25
N LYS A 67 6.99 1.26 -12.07
CA LYS A 67 5.90 0.55 -11.42
C LYS A 67 5.90 0.89 -9.93
N LEU A 68 4.75 0.78 -9.32
CA LEU A 68 4.53 1.08 -7.92
C LEU A 68 4.98 -0.07 -7.02
N VAL A 69 5.82 0.25 -6.03
CA VAL A 69 6.09 -0.60 -4.86
C VAL A 69 5.14 -0.18 -3.75
N ILE A 70 4.40 -1.12 -3.17
CA ILE A 70 3.44 -0.81 -2.09
C ILE A 70 3.95 -1.45 -0.81
N ILE A 71 4.10 -0.68 0.26
CA ILE A 71 4.33 -1.18 1.61
C ILE A 71 3.01 -1.10 2.37
N GLN A 72 2.52 -2.25 2.82
CA GLN A 72 1.37 -2.33 3.72
C GLN A 72 1.88 -2.58 5.13
N ASP A 73 1.73 -1.60 6.02
CA ASP A 73 2.17 -1.67 7.41
C ASP A 73 1.09 -2.28 8.30
N PHE A 74 1.31 -3.51 8.77
CA PHE A 74 0.32 -4.26 9.56
C PHE A 74 0.43 -4.02 11.08
N ARG A 75 1.19 -3.03 11.54
CA ARG A 75 1.19 -2.68 12.97
C ARG A 75 -0.21 -2.26 13.42
N GLY A 76 -0.64 -2.81 14.55
CA GLY A 76 -1.99 -2.61 15.08
C GLY A 76 -3.10 -3.33 14.30
N PHE A 77 -2.77 -4.09 13.25
CA PHE A 77 -3.78 -4.84 12.51
C PHE A 77 -4.32 -6.02 13.33
N SER A 78 -5.64 -6.09 13.44
CA SER A 78 -6.35 -7.17 14.12
C SER A 78 -7.20 -7.96 13.13
N PHE A 79 -6.90 -9.25 12.98
CA PHE A 79 -7.72 -10.16 12.19
C PHE A 79 -9.17 -10.24 12.67
N ARG A 80 -9.39 -10.17 13.98
CA ARG A 80 -10.74 -10.19 14.56
C ARG A 80 -11.54 -8.96 14.13
N THR A 81 -10.89 -7.79 14.09
CA THR A 81 -11.51 -6.55 13.61
C THR A 81 -11.78 -6.64 12.11
N ALA A 82 -10.82 -7.08 11.31
CA ALA A 82 -11.00 -7.24 9.86
C ALA A 82 -12.17 -8.17 9.49
N LEU A 83 -12.36 -9.27 10.22
CA LEU A 83 -13.48 -10.20 10.01
C LEU A 83 -14.84 -9.59 10.36
N ARG A 84 -14.90 -8.69 11.36
CA ARG A 84 -16.13 -7.96 11.70
C ARG A 84 -16.54 -6.98 10.58
N HIS A 85 -15.58 -6.42 9.86
CA HIS A 85 -15.83 -5.53 8.71
C HIS A 85 -15.82 -6.30 7.37
N SER A 86 -16.61 -7.38 7.28
CA SER A 86 -16.69 -8.21 6.06
C SER A 86 -17.08 -7.44 4.79
N ARG A 87 -17.85 -6.35 4.92
CA ARG A 87 -18.20 -5.44 3.83
C ARG A 87 -16.97 -4.76 3.23
N PHE A 88 -16.07 -4.28 4.07
CA PHE A 88 -14.82 -3.67 3.63
C PHE A 88 -13.92 -4.67 2.92
N MET A 89 -13.84 -5.90 3.43
CA MET A 89 -13.06 -6.96 2.79
C MET A 89 -13.59 -7.26 1.37
N LYS A 90 -14.93 -7.25 1.19
CA LYS A 90 -15.57 -7.38 -0.12
C LYS A 90 -15.27 -6.17 -1.02
N LEU A 91 -15.34 -4.95 -0.49
CA LEU A 91 -15.02 -3.73 -1.23
C LEU A 91 -13.58 -3.74 -1.74
N GLN A 92 -12.62 -4.03 -0.86
CA GLN A 92 -11.21 -4.16 -1.20
C GLN A 92 -10.99 -5.26 -2.24
N GLY A 93 -11.77 -6.34 -2.17
CA GLY A 93 -11.75 -7.39 -3.17
C GLY A 93 -12.22 -6.92 -4.56
N LYS A 94 -13.32 -6.16 -4.62
CA LYS A 94 -13.81 -5.54 -5.85
C LYS A 94 -12.79 -4.55 -6.42
N LEU A 95 -12.25 -3.68 -5.57
CA LEU A 95 -11.25 -2.68 -5.94
C LEU A 95 -9.97 -3.35 -6.47
N SER A 96 -9.49 -4.41 -5.82
CA SER A 96 -8.30 -5.14 -6.26
C SER A 96 -8.48 -5.77 -7.64
N LYS A 97 -9.63 -6.41 -7.90
CA LYS A 97 -9.94 -7.00 -9.21
C LYS A 97 -10.09 -5.94 -10.29
N LEU A 98 -10.80 -4.84 -10.01
CA LEU A 98 -10.95 -3.74 -10.95
C LEU A 98 -9.61 -3.07 -11.25
N SER A 99 -8.79 -2.83 -10.23
CA SER A 99 -7.46 -2.26 -10.39
C SER A 99 -6.54 -3.12 -11.25
N GLU A 100 -6.64 -4.45 -11.20
CA GLU A 100 -5.86 -5.30 -12.09
C GLU A 100 -6.35 -5.22 -13.54
N SER A 101 -7.65 -5.07 -13.75
CA SER A 101 -8.22 -4.90 -15.10
C SER A 101 -7.82 -3.57 -15.73
N LEU A 102 -7.90 -2.48 -14.96
CA LEU A 102 -7.60 -1.13 -15.44
C LEU A 102 -6.10 -0.86 -15.50
N TYR A 103 -5.32 -1.39 -14.55
CA TYR A 103 -3.90 -1.07 -14.38
C TYR A 103 -3.03 -2.33 -14.20
N PRO A 104 -3.03 -3.29 -15.17
CA PRO A 104 -2.41 -4.60 -14.99
C PRO A 104 -0.90 -4.56 -14.71
N GLN A 105 -0.22 -3.51 -15.19
CA GLN A 105 1.23 -3.34 -15.07
C GLN A 105 1.66 -2.35 -14.00
N LEU A 106 0.71 -1.76 -13.25
CA LEU A 106 1.02 -0.70 -12.30
C LEU A 106 1.85 -1.19 -11.11
N VAL A 107 1.48 -2.32 -10.48
CA VAL A 107 2.13 -2.78 -9.24
C VAL A 107 3.32 -3.69 -9.55
N ALA A 108 4.49 -3.36 -9.03
CA ALA A 108 5.68 -4.21 -9.05
C ALA A 108 5.63 -5.26 -7.92
N THR A 109 5.50 -4.82 -6.68
CA THR A 109 5.53 -5.67 -5.49
C THR A 109 4.67 -5.07 -4.37
N VAL A 110 4.15 -5.92 -3.50
CA VAL A 110 3.43 -5.54 -2.28
C VAL A 110 4.15 -6.13 -1.08
N VAL A 111 4.74 -5.29 -0.24
CA VAL A 111 5.49 -5.68 0.95
C VAL A 111 4.61 -5.52 2.19
N ILE A 112 4.36 -6.63 2.88
CA ILE A 112 3.68 -6.65 4.17
C ILE A 112 4.72 -6.42 5.26
N ALA A 113 4.78 -5.19 5.76
CA ALA A 113 5.63 -4.80 6.88
C ALA A 113 4.94 -5.12 8.21
N HIS A 114 5.73 -5.52 9.22
CA HIS A 114 5.24 -5.85 10.56
C HIS A 114 4.03 -6.80 10.54
N PRO A 115 4.17 -7.97 9.90
CA PRO A 115 3.06 -8.89 9.76
C PRO A 115 2.58 -9.37 11.14
N PRO A 116 1.28 -9.63 11.31
CA PRO A 116 0.76 -10.20 12.54
C PRO A 116 1.35 -11.61 12.74
N ALA A 117 1.55 -12.02 13.99
CA ALA A 117 2.17 -13.31 14.35
C ALA A 117 1.53 -14.55 13.67
N LEU A 118 0.26 -14.44 13.28
CA LEU A 118 -0.49 -15.45 12.53
C LEU A 118 -0.28 -15.31 11.00
N ILE A 119 0.97 -15.28 10.54
CA ILE A 119 1.34 -15.13 9.11
C ILE A 119 0.63 -16.16 8.22
N ASN A 120 0.51 -17.41 8.68
CA ASN A 120 -0.16 -18.48 7.93
C ASN A 120 -1.64 -18.18 7.64
N ARG A 121 -2.30 -17.38 8.49
CA ARG A 121 -3.70 -16.94 8.27
C ARG A 121 -3.80 -15.76 7.31
N LEU A 122 -2.73 -14.98 7.14
CA LEU A 122 -2.71 -13.84 6.23
C LEU A 122 -2.99 -14.29 4.80
N HIS A 123 -2.35 -15.37 4.35
CA HIS A 123 -2.57 -15.90 3.00
C HIS A 123 -4.00 -16.41 2.80
N ALA A 124 -4.60 -17.06 3.80
CA ALA A 124 -5.98 -17.53 3.76
C ALA A 124 -6.99 -16.37 3.66
N MET A 125 -6.73 -15.25 4.36
CA MET A 125 -7.57 -14.05 4.29
C MET A 125 -7.35 -13.20 3.05
N ALA A 126 -6.14 -13.20 2.52
CA ALA A 126 -5.80 -12.45 1.31
C ALA A 126 -6.43 -13.09 0.06
N LYS A 127 -6.53 -14.42 -0.02
CA LYS A 127 -7.10 -15.15 -1.19
C LYS A 127 -8.47 -14.65 -1.69
N PRO A 128 -9.49 -14.45 -0.85
CA PRO A 128 -10.79 -13.96 -1.33
C PRO A 128 -10.78 -12.48 -1.74
N MET A 129 -9.79 -11.70 -1.30
CA MET A 129 -9.70 -10.26 -1.59
C MET A 129 -8.79 -9.96 -2.78
N LEU A 130 -7.63 -10.59 -2.82
CA LEU A 130 -6.60 -10.28 -3.78
C LEU A 130 -6.72 -11.21 -4.98
N SER A 131 -6.39 -10.69 -6.15
CA SER A 131 -6.25 -11.51 -7.32
C SER A 131 -5.00 -12.38 -7.25
N LYS A 132 -4.97 -13.45 -8.06
CA LYS A 132 -3.81 -14.36 -8.13
C LYS A 132 -2.52 -13.61 -8.47
N LYS A 133 -2.54 -12.69 -9.45
CA LYS A 133 -1.35 -11.92 -9.84
C LYS A 133 -0.86 -10.99 -8.73
N LEU A 134 -1.76 -10.43 -7.92
CA LEU A 134 -1.38 -9.57 -6.81
C LEU A 134 -0.81 -10.40 -5.64
N LEU A 135 -1.36 -11.59 -5.38
CA LEU A 135 -0.82 -12.53 -4.39
C LEU A 135 0.60 -12.98 -4.74
N GLU A 136 0.88 -13.25 -6.02
CA GLU A 136 2.23 -13.61 -6.51
C GLU A 136 3.26 -12.48 -6.31
N LYS A 137 2.79 -11.23 -6.25
CA LYS A 137 3.59 -10.03 -5.98
C LYS A 137 3.73 -9.71 -4.49
N MET A 138 3.08 -10.46 -3.61
CA MET A 138 3.10 -10.20 -2.18
C MET A 138 4.38 -10.75 -1.55
N ARG A 139 5.02 -9.96 -0.68
CA ARG A 139 6.23 -10.31 0.07
C ARG A 139 6.00 -9.99 1.54
N ILE A 140 6.50 -10.84 2.43
CA ILE A 140 6.33 -10.66 3.87
C ILE A 140 7.67 -10.23 4.46
N ALA A 141 7.69 -9.11 5.16
CA ALA A 141 8.90 -8.51 5.71
C ALA A 141 8.70 -8.20 7.20
N ALA A 142 9.24 -9.07 8.05
CA ALA A 142 9.13 -8.94 9.50
C ALA A 142 10.18 -8.02 10.14
N THR A 143 11.27 -7.73 9.42
CA THR A 143 12.36 -6.87 9.90
C THR A 143 12.62 -5.71 8.93
N ILE A 144 13.33 -4.67 9.39
CA ILE A 144 13.71 -3.53 8.55
C ILE A 144 14.57 -3.99 7.37
N GLU A 145 15.50 -4.92 7.60
CA GLU A 145 16.37 -5.47 6.55
C GLU A 145 15.55 -6.18 5.47
N ALA A 146 14.51 -6.93 5.88
CA ALA A 146 13.59 -7.55 4.95
C ALA A 146 12.78 -6.50 4.16
N ILE A 147 12.31 -5.43 4.82
CA ILE A 147 11.60 -4.33 4.13
C ILE A 147 12.52 -3.70 3.08
N LEU A 148 13.76 -3.35 3.44
CA LEU A 148 14.72 -2.75 2.52
C LEU A 148 15.07 -3.68 1.36
N LYS A 149 15.21 -4.98 1.62
CA LYS A 149 15.48 -5.99 0.57
C LYS A 149 14.32 -6.10 -0.41
N GLU A 150 13.10 -6.29 0.07
CA GLU A 150 11.94 -6.54 -0.79
C GLU A 150 11.44 -5.28 -1.52
N THR A 151 11.64 -4.11 -0.93
CA THR A 151 11.31 -2.83 -1.57
C THR A 151 12.43 -2.31 -2.46
N GLY A 152 13.69 -2.69 -2.20
CA GLY A 152 14.85 -2.08 -2.81
C GLY A 152 15.07 -0.62 -2.37
N MET A 153 14.47 -0.17 -1.27
CA MET A 153 14.70 1.16 -0.71
C MET A 153 16.07 1.29 -0.05
N ARG A 154 16.49 2.53 0.19
CA ARG A 154 17.61 2.84 1.07
C ARG A 154 17.08 3.22 2.46
N LEU A 155 17.86 2.96 3.50
CA LEU A 155 17.45 3.22 4.88
C LEU A 155 17.15 4.72 5.11
N GLU A 156 17.92 5.58 4.47
CA GLU A 156 17.74 7.04 4.46
C GLU A 156 16.43 7.52 3.82
N HIS A 157 15.81 6.72 2.96
CA HIS A 157 14.54 7.04 2.31
C HIS A 157 13.35 6.32 2.94
N LEU A 158 13.60 5.32 3.79
CA LEU A 158 12.54 4.60 4.50
C LEU A 158 12.00 5.48 5.64
N PRO A 159 10.66 5.60 5.79
CA PRO A 159 10.08 6.38 6.87
C PRO A 159 10.49 5.93 8.26
N THR A 160 10.69 6.87 9.19
CA THR A 160 11.01 6.58 10.59
C THR A 160 9.98 5.70 11.26
N PHE A 161 8.68 5.88 10.95
CA PHE A 161 7.65 5.00 11.47
C PHE A 161 7.87 3.56 11.00
N LEU A 162 8.41 3.29 9.80
CA LEU A 162 8.76 1.93 9.36
C LEU A 162 10.14 1.45 9.85
N GLY A 163 10.79 2.19 10.75
CA GLY A 163 12.13 1.89 11.27
C GLY A 163 13.27 2.45 10.40
N GLY A 164 12.97 3.34 9.45
CA GLY A 164 13.97 4.03 8.65
C GLY A 164 14.47 5.34 9.26
N LYS A 165 15.09 6.19 8.43
CA LYS A 165 15.64 7.49 8.85
C LYS A 165 14.93 8.70 8.24
N PHE A 166 14.00 8.48 7.31
CA PHE A 166 13.27 9.57 6.66
C PHE A 166 12.13 10.07 7.55
N THR A 167 12.21 11.32 7.98
CA THR A 167 11.10 11.96 8.68
C THR A 167 10.33 12.81 7.69
N TRP A 168 9.06 12.51 7.49
CA TRP A 168 8.18 13.39 6.73
C TRP A 168 7.59 14.42 7.68
N THR A 169 7.91 15.69 7.49
CA THR A 169 7.11 16.78 8.01
C THR A 169 5.93 16.96 7.09
N ALA A 170 4.71 16.82 7.63
CA ALA A 170 3.52 17.19 6.88
C ALA A 170 3.70 18.64 6.42
N VAL A 171 3.62 18.86 5.12
CA VAL A 171 3.43 20.22 4.62
C VAL A 171 1.98 20.55 4.98
N ASP A 172 1.78 21.54 5.85
CA ASP A 172 0.46 22.09 6.13
C ASP A 172 -0.13 22.58 4.81
N TRP A 173 -0.98 21.75 4.20
CA TRP A 173 -1.89 22.20 3.16
C TRP A 173 -3.07 22.82 3.92
N GLY A 174 -2.94 24.12 4.19
CA GLY A 174 -3.92 24.94 4.90
C GLY A 174 -5.29 24.95 4.27
#